data_AF-A0A7C6AGW1-F1
#
_entry.id   AF-A0A7C6AGW1-F1
#
_cell.length_a   1.000
_cell.length_b   1.000
_cell.length_c   1.000
_cell.angle_alpha   90.00
_cell.angle_beta   90.00
_cell.angle_gamma   90.00
#
_symmetry.space_group_name_H-M   'P 1'
#
loop_
_entity.id
_entity.type
_entity.pdbx_description
1 polymer ?
#
loop_
_entity_poly.entity_id
_entity_poly.type
_entity_poly.pdbx_seq_one_letter_code
_entity_poly.pdbx_strand_id
1 'polypeptide(L)'
;MLLKSVYLAQDELGAITIKEMLKGHNIEALIRRFEITWLDGLPKILKGGWGEVLVEEKDYESALEYVQEFLSHPASDIDID
;
A
#
# COMPACT_ATOMS: atom_id res chain seq x y z
N MET A 1 14.23 3.35 14.01
CA MET A 1 13.58 3.09 12.72
C MET A 1 12.24 3.80 12.73
N LEU A 2 12.12 4.89 11.97
CA LEU A 2 10.84 5.58 11.78
C LEU A 2 10.20 5.02 10.51
N LEU A 3 8.94 4.59 10.58
CA LEU A 3 8.19 4.06 9.44
C LEU A 3 7.19 5.11 8.94
N LYS A 4 7.10 5.29 7.61
CA LYS A 4 6.15 6.19 6.96
C LYS A 4 5.23 5.43 6.01
N SER A 5 3.96 5.82 5.99
CA SER A 5 2.95 5.25 5.09
C SER A 5 3.07 5.85 3.71
N VAL A 6 3.26 5.01 2.70
CA VAL A 6 3.35 5.41 1.28
C VAL A 6 2.08 5.07 0.50
N TYR A 7 1.26 4.15 1.01
CA TYR A 7 0.04 3.72 0.34
C TYR A 7 -1.02 3.24 1.33
N LEU A 8 -2.25 3.72 1.18
CA LEU A 8 -3.44 3.24 1.89
C LEU A 8 -4.14 2.22 0.99
N ALA A 9 -4.05 0.95 1.33
CA ALA A 9 -4.63 -0.14 0.54
C ALA A 9 -6.11 -0.32 0.86
N GLN A 10 -6.93 -0.41 -0.19
CA GLN A 10 -8.37 -0.67 -0.08
C GLN A 10 -8.67 -2.13 0.25
N ASP A 11 -7.80 -3.04 -0.18
CA ASP A 11 -7.88 -4.48 0.05
C ASP A 11 -6.48 -5.09 0.24
N GLU A 12 -6.46 -6.38 0.55
CA GLU A 12 -5.24 -7.15 0.76
C GLU A 12 -4.39 -7.27 -0.51
N LEU A 13 -5.04 -7.42 -1.67
CA LEU A 13 -4.36 -7.58 -2.95
C LEU A 13 -3.55 -6.33 -3.31
N GLY A 14 -4.15 -5.15 -3.17
CA GLY A 14 -3.47 -3.87 -3.38
C GLY A 14 -2.29 -3.68 -2.43
N ALA A 15 -2.43 -4.04 -1.15
CA ALA A 15 -1.34 -3.97 -0.18
C ALA A 15 -0.16 -4.86 -0.57
N ILE A 16 -0.43 -6.11 -0.96
CA ILE A 16 0.59 -7.09 -1.39
C ILE A 16 1.25 -6.64 -2.69
N THR A 17 0.45 -6.16 -3.64
CA THR A 17 0.93 -5.72 -4.97
C THR A 17 1.93 -4.58 -4.84
N ILE A 18 1.59 -3.54 -4.07
CA ILE A 18 2.48 -2.40 -3.85
C ILE A 18 3.74 -2.83 -3.09
N LYS A 19 3.62 -3.71 -2.09
CA LYS A 19 4.79 -4.23 -1.35
C LYS A 19 5.76 -4.97 -2.27
N GLU A 20 5.29 -5.90 -3.10
CA GLU A 20 6.17 -6.66 -3.98
C GLU A 20 6.75 -5.79 -5.12
N MET A 21 6.01 -4.79 -5.60
CA MET A 21 6.53 -3.78 -6.54
C MET A 21 7.71 -3.00 -5.93
N LEU A 22 7.57 -2.50 -4.70
CA LEU A 22 8.63 -1.77 -4.00
C LEU A 22 9.85 -2.65 -3.73
N LYS A 23 9.62 -3.92 -3.38
CA LYS A 23 10.69 -4.91 -3.22
C LYS A 23 11.47 -5.14 -4.51
N GLY A 24 10.81 -5.11 -5.67
CA GLY A 24 11.48 -5.15 -6.99
C GLY A 24 12.43 -3.97 -7.24
N HIS A 25 12.21 -2.84 -6.55
CA HIS A 25 13.07 -1.65 -6.54
C HIS A 25 14.04 -1.62 -5.36
N ASN A 26 14.27 -2.75 -4.69
CA ASN A 26 15.11 -2.87 -3.49
C ASN A 26 14.65 -2.03 -2.29
N ILE A 27 13.36 -1.69 -2.21
CA ILE A 27 12.77 -0.98 -1.06
C ILE A 27 12.01 -2.00 -0.22
N GLU A 28 12.43 -2.19 1.04
CA GLU A 28 11.72 -3.06 1.97
C GLU A 28 10.48 -2.35 2.53
N ALA A 29 9.33 -3.02 2.42
CA ALA A 29 8.07 -2.50 2.89
C ALA A 29 7.34 -3.47 3.83
N LEU A 30 6.67 -2.91 4.82
CA LEU A 30 5.83 -3.60 5.79
C LEU A 30 4.36 -3.31 5.51
N ILE A 31 3.50 -4.32 5.69
CA ILE A 31 2.05 -4.14 5.63
C ILE A 31 1.52 -4.06 7.05
N ARG A 32 0.79 -2.99 7.36
CA ARG A 32 0.01 -2.85 8.59
C ARG A 32 -1.47 -2.94 8.26
N ARG A 33 -2.05 -4.12 8.46
CA ARG A 33 -3.50 -4.34 8.37
C ARG A 33 -4.20 -3.54 9.47
N PHE A 34 -5.35 -2.94 9.15
CA PHE A 34 -6.21 -2.37 10.19
C PHE A 34 -7.08 -3.45 10.81
N GLU A 35 -7.11 -3.48 12.13
CA GLU A 35 -8.05 -4.32 12.85
C GLU A 35 -9.45 -3.71 12.76
N ILE A 36 -10.42 -4.52 12.34
CA ILE A 36 -11.83 -4.16 12.44
C ILE A 36 -12.18 -4.30 13.92
N THR A 37 -12.15 -3.19 14.64
CA THR A 37 -12.63 -3.16 16.02
C THR A 37 -14.16 -3.17 15.98
N TRP A 38 -14.74 -4.25 16.47
CA TRP A 38 -16.17 -4.36 16.73
C TRP A 38 -16.48 -3.55 17.99
N LEU A 39 -16.77 -2.25 17.84
CA LEU A 39 -17.32 -1.46 18.94
C LEU A 39 -18.85 -1.55 18.82
N ASP A 40 -19.51 -2.07 19.85
CA ASP A 40 -20.98 -2.18 19.93
C ASP A 40 -21.67 -2.89 18.74
N GLY A 41 -21.04 -3.94 18.21
CA GLY A 41 -21.63 -4.77 17.15
C GLY A 41 -21.71 -4.11 15.77
N LEU A 42 -21.18 -2.90 15.60
CA LEU A 42 -21.09 -2.21 14.30
C LEU A 42 -19.62 -2.13 13.85
N PRO A 43 -19.31 -2.44 12.58
CA PRO A 43 -17.97 -2.26 12.05
C PRO A 43 -17.62 -0.77 12.03
N LYS A 44 -16.67 -0.33 12.85
CA LYS A 44 -16.09 1.01 12.74
C LYS A 44 -14.90 0.94 11.77
N ILE A 45 -15.13 1.26 10.50
CA ILE A 45 -14.03 1.41 9.52
C ILE A 45 -13.37 2.77 9.77
N LEU A 46 -12.53 2.85 10.80
CA LEU A 46 -11.93 4.12 11.28
C LEU A 46 -10.95 4.77 10.28
N LYS A 47 -10.43 4.01 9.30
CA LYS A 47 -9.40 4.50 8.38
C LYS A 47 -9.71 4.33 6.88
N GLY A 48 -10.94 3.96 6.53
CA GLY A 48 -11.41 3.94 5.14
C GLY A 48 -10.66 3.01 4.17
N GLY A 49 -9.88 2.06 4.68
CA GLY A 49 -9.13 1.08 3.88
C GLY A 49 -8.86 -0.22 4.67
N TRP A 50 -8.26 -1.21 4.03
CA TRP A 50 -7.88 -2.50 4.63
C TRP A 50 -6.58 -2.42 5.44
N GLY A 51 -5.64 -1.56 5.03
CA GLY A 51 -4.37 -1.39 5.71
C GLY A 51 -3.46 -0.37 5.03
N GLU A 52 -2.23 -0.25 5.55
CA GLU A 52 -1.20 0.65 5.03
C GLU A 52 0.05 -0.13 4.62
N VAL A 53 0.71 0.33 3.56
CA VAL A 53 2.09 -0.07 3.21
C VAL A 53 3.04 0.98 3.76
N LEU A 54 3.99 0.53 4.57
CA LEU A 54 4.94 1.34 5.31
C LEU A 54 6.36 1.06 4.83
N VAL A 55 7.19 2.08 4.74
CA VAL A 55 8.63 1.96 4.44
C VAL A 55 9.45 2.70 5.51
N GLU A 56 10.76 2.45 5.56
CA GLU A 56 11.64 3.30 6.37
C GLU A 56 11.61 4.74 5.86
N GLU A 57 11.71 5.70 6.79
CA GLU A 57 11.69 7.12 6.44
C GLU A 57 12.74 7.52 5.39
N LYS A 58 13.90 6.86 5.38
CA LYS A 58 14.97 7.11 4.41
C LYS A 58 14.57 6.76 2.96
N ASP A 59 13.62 5.84 2.79
CA ASP A 59 13.18 5.34 1.48
C ASP A 59 11.84 5.95 1.06
N TYR A 60 11.24 6.80 1.90
CA TYR A 60 9.88 7.31 1.72
C TYR A 60 9.67 8.06 0.41
N GLU A 61 10.59 8.96 0.04
CA GLU A 61 10.42 9.79 -1.16
C GLU A 61 10.46 8.94 -2.44
N SER A 62 11.45 8.06 -2.58
CA SER A 62 11.57 7.15 -3.72
C SER A 62 10.40 6.16 -3.78
N ALA A 63 10.00 5.59 -2.64
CA ALA A 63 8.86 4.68 -2.59
C ALA A 63 7.55 5.38 -3.02
N LEU A 64 7.35 6.62 -2.58
CA LEU A 64 6.16 7.39 -2.95
C LEU A 64 6.11 7.66 -4.46
N GLU A 65 7.24 7.99 -5.07
CA GLU A 65 7.36 8.19 -6.53
C GLU A 65 6.97 6.93 -7.30
N TYR A 66 7.55 5.77 -6.96
CA TYR A 66 7.21 4.50 -7.61
C TYR A 66 5.74 4.10 -7.42
N VAL A 67 5.18 4.35 -6.24
CA VAL A 67 3.75 4.10 -5.98
C VAL A 67 2.87 4.98 -6.87
N GLN A 68 3.20 6.27 -7.00
CA GLN A 68 2.43 7.19 -7.84
C GLN A 68 2.51 6.81 -9.31
N GLU A 69 3.70 6.46 -9.81
CA GLU A 69 3.90 6.00 -11.18
C GLU A 69 3.12 4.71 -11.47
N PHE A 70 3.16 3.75 -10.54
CA PHE A 70 2.42 2.50 -10.68
C PHE A 70 0.90 2.70 -10.73
N LEU A 71 0.38 3.61 -9.89
CA LEU A 71 -1.06 3.88 -9.82
C LEU A 71 -1.59 4.77 -10.96
N SER A 72 -0.73 5.60 -11.57
CA SER A 72 -1.10 6.41 -12.72
C SER A 72 -1.21 5.61 -14.02
N HIS A 73 -0.61 4.41 -14.07
CA HIS A 73 -0.71 3.46 -15.16
C HIS A 73 -1.50 2.22 -14.70
N PRO A 74 -2.84 2.31 -14.56
CA PRO A 74 -3.63 1.08 -14.49
C PRO A 74 -3.29 0.27 -15.73
N ALA A 75 -3.14 -1.05 -15.60
CA ALA A 75 -2.79 -1.95 -16.70
C ALA A 75 -3.84 -1.89 -17.82
N SER A 76 -3.79 -0.85 -18.64
CA SER A 76 -4.50 -0.63 -19.89
C SER A 76 -3.40 -0.35 -20.89
N ASP A 77 -3.08 -1.39 -21.65
CA ASP A 77 -2.31 -1.43 -22.91
C ASP A 77 -1.49 -2.73 -22.99
N ILE A 78 -2.10 -3.86 -22.61
CA ILE A 78 -1.69 -5.14 -23.19
C ILE A 78 -2.65 -5.37 -24.36
N ASP A 79 -2.39 -4.70 -25.48
CA ASP A 79 -2.87 -5.16 -26.78
C ASP A 79 -2.18 -6.50 -27.04
N ILE A 80 -2.92 -7.60 -26.85
CA ILE A 80 -2.54 -8.91 -27.37
C ILE A 80 -3.09 -8.96 -28.79
N ASP A 81 -2.22 -8.64 -29.76
CA ASP A 81 -2.37 -9.06 -31.16
C ASP A 81 -2.29 -10.60 -31.29
#